data_AF-A0A2N2YAG2-F1
#
_entry.id   AF-A0A2N2YAG2-F1
#
_cell.length_a   1.000
_cell.length_b   1.000
_cell.length_c   1.000
_cell.angle_alpha   90.00
_cell.angle_beta   90.00
_cell.angle_gamma   90.00
#
_symmetry.space_group_name_H-M   'P 1'
#
loop_
_entity.id
_entity.type
_entity.pdbx_description
1 polymer ?
#
loop_
_entity_poly.entity_id
_entity_poly.type
_entity_poly.pdbx_seq_one_letter_code
_entity_poly.pdbx_strand_id
1 'polypeptide(L)'
;MPPTGWSLDGIPAQWSNSASSNAGGTSPEAKFSYIQQTTTTRLVSPIVDMTGVANATLSFKYFYDHYANGPSIGVATRFGTSGAWNVVWQTTPSANQGPKTQVVDLTNIGQSDFQFCLFITGNLYNVDYWYIDDIKLFSPLALDAALASVKIAKYTEEGVPFNLEGTVSNEGSTVLNSFDINYTLDGGSAQVYPVTGVNVALGDVYNFTHNVPIVLSGIGAHPITVWINNVNGGVDLNPDNDTMHVVSNAVPFVPEKKVLAEEATGTWCGWCIRGICFMDYMAETYPDTWIGVAVHNGDPMVVTDYDGAMAQIIPGFMGYPSVTSDRTSGDSDPSDLEAGYQRRIEAISPATVEIVNYAWNPDTRE
;
A
#
# COMPACT_ATOMS: atom_id res chain seq x y z
N MET A 1 11.05 -8.73 21.73
CA MET A 1 12.13 -9.25 20.88
C MET A 1 13.15 -10.01 21.71
N PRO A 2 13.61 -11.15 21.21
CA PRO A 2 13.04 -11.82 20.04
C PRO A 2 11.67 -12.47 20.38
N PRO A 3 10.89 -12.95 19.40
CA PRO A 3 9.68 -13.74 19.66
C PRO A 3 10.01 -15.01 20.46
N THR A 4 9.01 -15.63 21.09
CA THR A 4 9.22 -16.88 21.85
C THR A 4 9.93 -17.94 21.00
N GLY A 5 11.00 -18.53 21.53
CA GLY A 5 11.79 -19.57 20.86
C GLY A 5 12.90 -19.05 19.94
N TRP A 6 12.85 -17.79 19.54
CA TRP A 6 13.92 -17.15 18.78
C TRP A 6 15.03 -16.68 19.73
N SER A 7 16.23 -16.50 19.18
CA SER A 7 17.39 -16.00 19.91
C SER A 7 18.13 -14.92 19.12
N LEU A 8 19.04 -14.22 19.80
CA LEU A 8 19.86 -13.16 19.23
C LEU A 8 21.34 -13.52 19.42
N ASP A 9 22.16 -13.28 18.40
CA ASP A 9 23.60 -13.54 18.41
C ASP A 9 24.39 -12.27 18.05
N GLY A 10 25.61 -12.12 18.59
CA GLY A 10 26.47 -10.95 18.44
C GLY A 10 26.13 -9.81 19.41
N ILE A 11 25.30 -8.85 18.97
CA ILE A 11 24.96 -7.62 19.72
C ILE A 11 23.45 -7.52 20.00
N PRO A 12 22.91 -8.37 20.91
CA PRO A 12 21.47 -8.49 21.15
C PRO A 12 20.79 -7.18 21.59
N ALA A 13 21.52 -6.27 22.23
CA ALA A 13 20.99 -4.98 22.68
C ALA A 13 20.52 -4.05 21.55
N GLN A 14 20.92 -4.31 20.29
CA GLN A 14 20.47 -3.53 19.13
C GLN A 14 19.16 -4.02 18.52
N TRP A 15 18.64 -5.17 18.96
CA TRP A 15 17.37 -5.69 18.48
C TRP A 15 16.24 -5.33 19.45
N SER A 16 15.13 -4.82 18.91
CA SER A 16 13.98 -4.33 19.68
C SER A 16 12.66 -4.58 18.95
N ASN A 17 11.53 -4.58 19.68
CA ASN A 17 10.21 -4.58 19.06
C ASN A 17 9.90 -3.12 18.69
N SER A 18 9.52 -2.85 17.44
CA SER A 18 9.02 -1.55 17.02
C SER A 18 7.51 -1.57 16.91
N ALA A 19 6.84 -0.49 17.32
CA ALA A 19 5.38 -0.34 17.15
C ALA A 19 4.99 0.18 15.75
N SER A 20 5.95 0.36 14.86
CA SER A 20 5.75 0.72 13.46
C SER A 20 5.39 -0.50 12.59
N SER A 21 5.10 -0.23 11.33
CA SER A 21 4.90 -1.22 10.26
C SER A 21 5.78 -0.89 9.05
N ASN A 22 7.02 -0.44 9.29
CA ASN A 22 7.93 0.06 8.26
C ASN A 22 8.34 -1.04 7.28
N ALA A 23 8.41 -2.30 7.70
CA ALA A 23 8.65 -3.44 6.83
C ALA A 23 7.45 -3.76 5.91
N GLY A 24 6.27 -3.18 6.16
CA GLY A 24 5.04 -3.42 5.39
C GLY A 24 4.19 -4.59 5.89
N GLY A 25 4.46 -5.10 7.10
CA GLY A 25 3.61 -6.08 7.80
C GLY A 25 2.70 -5.43 8.85
N THR A 26 2.37 -6.17 9.90
CA THR A 26 1.50 -5.71 10.99
C THR A 26 2.32 -5.47 12.26
N SER A 27 2.23 -4.27 12.81
CA SER A 27 2.88 -3.93 14.09
C SER A 27 2.54 -4.93 15.22
N PRO A 28 3.50 -5.34 16.07
CA PRO A 28 4.88 -4.88 16.11
C PRO A 28 5.85 -5.68 15.21
N GLU A 29 6.90 -5.02 14.72
CA GLU A 29 7.95 -5.62 13.88
C GLU A 29 9.30 -5.71 14.60
N ALA A 30 10.20 -6.56 14.10
CA ALA A 30 11.57 -6.63 14.57
C ALA A 30 12.37 -5.43 14.05
N LYS A 31 13.14 -4.76 14.92
CA LYS A 31 14.01 -3.63 14.54
C LYS A 31 15.43 -3.82 15.05
N PHE A 32 16.40 -3.77 14.15
CA PHE A 32 17.80 -3.52 14.45
C PHE A 32 18.09 -2.02 14.41
N SER A 33 18.83 -1.51 15.40
CA SER A 33 19.31 -0.12 15.46
C SER A 33 20.83 -0.05 15.30
N TYR A 34 21.32 1.01 14.68
CA TYR A 34 22.74 1.21 14.42
C TYR A 34 23.62 1.15 15.67
N ILE A 35 24.90 0.79 15.45
CA ILE A 35 25.93 0.87 16.49
C ILE A 35 27.29 1.13 15.85
N GLN A 36 28.15 1.88 16.53
CA GLN A 36 29.51 2.16 16.06
C GLN A 36 30.45 0.95 16.21
N GLN A 37 30.18 -0.14 15.50
CA GLN A 37 30.99 -1.36 15.49
C GLN A 37 30.98 -2.03 14.12
N THR A 38 32.13 -2.61 13.72
CA THR A 38 32.21 -3.52 12.58
C THR A 38 32.07 -4.94 13.08
N THR A 39 30.88 -5.54 12.91
CA THR A 39 30.58 -6.88 13.44
C THR A 39 29.43 -7.53 12.68
N THR A 40 29.01 -8.72 13.12
CA THR A 40 27.80 -9.41 12.65
C THR A 40 26.84 -9.63 13.79
N THR A 41 25.53 -9.43 13.56
CA THR A 41 24.47 -9.86 14.47
C THR A 41 23.36 -10.57 13.73
N ARG A 42 22.63 -11.42 14.46
CA ARG A 42 21.64 -12.32 13.90
C ARG A 42 20.38 -12.36 14.75
N LEU A 43 19.24 -12.37 14.08
CA LEU A 43 17.98 -12.86 14.60
C LEU A 43 17.84 -14.33 14.20
N VAL A 44 17.91 -15.23 15.17
CA VAL A 44 18.09 -16.67 14.98
C VAL A 44 16.80 -17.42 15.28
N SER A 45 16.35 -18.25 14.35
CA SER A 45 15.15 -19.07 14.49
C SER A 45 15.28 -20.09 15.64
N PRO A 46 14.18 -20.60 16.19
CA PRO A 46 14.19 -21.87 16.91
C PRO A 46 14.77 -22.98 16.03
N ILE A 47 15.15 -24.09 16.64
CA ILE A 47 15.40 -25.34 15.91
C ILE A 47 14.07 -25.80 15.31
N VAL A 48 14.09 -26.12 14.02
CA VAL A 48 12.95 -26.67 13.29
C VAL A 48 13.34 -28.06 12.79
N ASP A 49 12.53 -29.07 13.12
CA ASP A 49 12.72 -30.41 12.59
C ASP A 49 12.21 -30.44 11.15
N MET A 50 13.14 -30.52 10.20
CA MET A 50 12.85 -30.59 8.77
C MET A 50 13.01 -32.02 8.22
N THR A 51 13.06 -33.04 9.08
CA THR A 51 13.21 -34.44 8.64
C THR A 51 12.10 -34.80 7.64
N GLY A 52 12.50 -35.23 6.44
CA GLY A 52 11.58 -35.53 5.33
C GLY A 52 11.22 -34.33 4.45
N VAL A 53 11.64 -33.11 4.80
CA VAL A 53 11.46 -31.89 4.01
C VAL A 53 12.83 -31.41 3.50
N ALA A 54 13.22 -31.86 2.31
CA ALA A 54 14.54 -31.55 1.77
C ALA A 54 14.69 -30.07 1.32
N ASN A 55 13.59 -29.43 0.95
CA ASN A 55 13.54 -28.06 0.45
C ASN A 55 12.38 -27.30 1.08
N ALA A 56 12.58 -26.01 1.33
CA ALA A 56 11.55 -25.08 1.75
C ALA A 56 11.91 -23.67 1.26
N THR A 57 10.96 -22.77 1.32
CA THR A 57 11.14 -21.35 1.04
C THR A 57 11.04 -20.58 2.34
N LEU A 58 11.99 -19.68 2.56
CA LEU A 58 11.90 -18.65 3.58
C LEU A 58 11.45 -17.34 2.92
N SER A 59 10.34 -16.79 3.39
CA SER A 59 9.86 -15.46 3.03
C SER A 59 9.86 -14.54 4.25
N PHE A 60 10.16 -13.27 4.05
CA PHE A 60 10.05 -12.22 5.08
C PHE A 60 9.90 -10.85 4.41
N LYS A 61 9.20 -9.94 5.08
CA LYS A 61 9.17 -8.53 4.70
C LYS A 61 10.29 -7.77 5.39
N TYR A 62 10.88 -6.78 4.72
CA TYR A 62 11.84 -5.88 5.37
C TYR A 62 11.84 -4.46 4.82
N PHE A 63 12.32 -3.54 5.67
CA PHE A 63 12.76 -2.20 5.29
C PHE A 63 14.15 -1.93 5.86
N TYR A 64 15.11 -1.60 4.99
CA TYR A 64 16.47 -1.20 5.36
C TYR A 64 16.61 0.31 5.19
N ASP A 65 16.88 1.00 6.29
CA ASP A 65 17.08 2.44 6.36
C ASP A 65 18.59 2.74 6.26
N HIS A 66 19.01 3.22 5.11
CA HIS A 66 20.40 3.37 4.71
C HIS A 66 20.95 4.71 5.17
N TYR A 67 22.09 4.66 5.85
CA TYR A 67 22.88 5.85 6.17
C TYR A 67 24.09 5.98 5.23
N ALA A 68 24.84 4.89 5.04
CA ALA A 68 26.00 4.85 4.16
C ALA A 68 26.28 3.43 3.64
N ASN A 69 27.13 3.31 2.63
CA ASN A 69 27.51 2.00 2.10
C ASN A 69 28.36 1.21 3.11
N GLY A 70 28.28 -0.12 3.06
CA GLY A 70 29.16 -1.01 3.82
C GLY A 70 28.47 -2.24 4.43
N PRO A 71 27.35 -2.07 5.17
CA PRO A 71 26.66 -3.21 5.75
C PRO A 71 25.99 -4.06 4.68
N SER A 72 25.94 -5.36 4.93
CA SER A 72 25.16 -6.31 4.16
C SER A 72 24.14 -7.00 5.05
N ILE A 73 22.95 -7.24 4.50
CA ILE A 73 21.90 -8.04 5.14
C ILE A 73 21.77 -9.36 4.41
N GLY A 74 21.37 -10.41 5.12
CA GLY A 74 21.31 -11.74 4.53
C GLY A 74 20.52 -12.76 5.33
N VAL A 75 20.41 -13.95 4.75
CA VAL A 75 19.89 -15.16 5.36
C VAL A 75 21.00 -16.20 5.37
N ALA A 76 21.18 -16.86 6.51
CA ALA A 76 22.07 -18.00 6.63
C ALA A 76 21.39 -19.16 7.34
N THR A 77 21.77 -20.38 6.99
CA THR A 77 21.27 -21.64 7.58
C THR A 77 22.38 -22.36 8.33
N ARG A 78 22.02 -23.24 9.26
CA ARG A 78 22.95 -24.18 9.90
C ARG A 78 22.23 -25.43 10.39
N PHE A 79 23.02 -26.44 10.73
CA PHE A 79 22.57 -27.61 11.47
C PHE A 79 23.25 -27.62 12.84
N GLY A 80 22.46 -27.87 13.88
CA GLY A 80 22.91 -27.91 15.25
C GLY A 80 23.23 -26.52 15.83
N THR A 81 23.32 -26.44 17.16
CA THR A 81 23.50 -25.17 17.88
C THR A 81 24.92 -24.59 17.78
N SER A 82 25.90 -25.40 17.34
CA SER A 82 27.31 -25.04 17.17
C SER A 82 27.81 -25.13 15.72
N GLY A 83 26.93 -25.42 14.76
CA GLY A 83 27.29 -25.49 13.34
C GLY A 83 27.69 -24.11 12.78
N ALA A 84 28.57 -24.12 11.77
CA ALA A 84 28.90 -22.92 11.02
C ALA A 84 27.70 -22.43 10.21
N TRP A 85 27.50 -21.11 10.14
CA TRP A 85 26.47 -20.50 9.30
C TRP A 85 26.85 -20.59 7.82
N ASN A 86 25.95 -21.13 7.02
CA ASN A 86 26.03 -21.15 5.56
C ASN A 86 25.13 -20.03 5.00
N VAL A 87 25.73 -19.03 4.33
CA VAL A 87 24.97 -17.92 3.73
C VAL A 87 24.23 -18.43 2.49
N VAL A 88 22.91 -18.28 2.48
CA VAL A 88 22.03 -18.71 1.37
C VAL A 88 21.48 -17.53 0.58
N TRP A 89 21.46 -16.33 1.17
CA TRP A 89 21.13 -15.08 0.48
C TRP A 89 21.85 -13.92 1.17
N GLN A 90 22.34 -12.96 0.39
CA GLN A 90 22.93 -11.72 0.91
C GLN A 90 22.82 -10.61 -0.12
N THR A 91 22.60 -9.39 0.35
CA THR A 91 22.71 -8.17 -0.44
C THR A 91 23.44 -7.08 0.34
N THR A 92 24.02 -6.11 -0.36
CA THR A 92 24.66 -4.93 0.20
C THR A 92 23.88 -3.69 -0.23
N PRO A 93 22.93 -3.20 0.58
CA PRO A 93 22.13 -2.02 0.23
C PRO A 93 23.00 -0.78 -0.01
N SER A 94 22.68 -0.02 -1.06
CA SER A 94 23.33 1.25 -1.41
C SER A 94 22.41 2.47 -1.30
N ALA A 95 21.17 2.26 -0.85
CA ALA A 95 20.12 3.23 -0.58
C ALA A 95 19.06 2.53 0.30
N ASN A 96 18.02 3.27 0.72
CA ASN A 96 16.87 2.66 1.40
C ASN A 96 16.27 1.54 0.53
N GLN A 97 15.93 0.41 1.16
CA GLN A 97 15.32 -0.73 0.45
C GLN A 97 14.06 -1.19 1.17
N GLY A 98 12.96 -1.28 0.44
CA GLY A 98 11.67 -1.71 0.95
C GLY A 98 10.71 -0.54 1.27
N PRO A 99 9.56 -0.81 1.90
CA PRO A 99 9.09 -2.14 2.31
C PRO A 99 8.96 -3.09 1.11
N LYS A 100 9.51 -4.30 1.24
CA LYS A 100 9.35 -5.36 0.22
C LYS A 100 9.47 -6.75 0.81
N THR A 101 8.91 -7.72 0.12
CA THR A 101 9.05 -9.14 0.44
C THR A 101 10.35 -9.68 -0.16
N GLN A 102 11.12 -10.42 0.64
CA GLN A 102 12.26 -11.21 0.19
C GLN A 102 11.92 -12.69 0.28
N VAL A 103 12.18 -13.41 -0.81
CA VAL A 103 12.02 -14.85 -0.91
C VAL A 103 13.39 -15.49 -1.06
N VAL A 104 13.64 -16.56 -0.30
CA VAL A 104 14.89 -17.31 -0.33
C VAL A 104 14.58 -18.80 -0.38
N ASP A 105 14.99 -19.45 -1.46
CA ASP A 105 14.88 -20.90 -1.59
C ASP A 105 15.97 -21.60 -0.80
N LEU A 106 15.56 -22.54 0.03
CA LEU A 106 16.41 -23.34 0.89
C LEU A 106 16.40 -24.78 0.40
N THR A 107 17.58 -25.32 0.15
CA THR A 107 17.76 -26.71 -0.29
C THR A 107 18.63 -27.47 0.69
N ASN A 108 18.52 -28.79 0.68
CA ASN A 108 19.28 -29.69 1.54
C ASN A 108 19.08 -29.45 3.04
N ILE A 109 17.89 -29.01 3.46
CA ILE A 109 17.59 -28.62 4.85
C ILE A 109 17.01 -29.74 5.72
N GLY A 110 16.87 -30.95 5.17
CA GLY A 110 16.06 -32.04 5.76
C GLY A 110 16.64 -32.74 6.98
N GLN A 111 17.09 -31.99 7.99
CA GLN A 111 17.66 -32.49 9.25
C GLN A 111 16.82 -32.02 10.44
N SER A 112 16.87 -32.77 11.54
CA SER A 112 16.06 -32.52 12.74
C SER A 112 16.51 -31.29 13.54
N ASP A 113 17.72 -30.80 13.29
CA ASP A 113 18.34 -29.68 14.00
C ASP A 113 18.61 -28.46 13.11
N PHE A 114 17.78 -28.29 12.08
CA PHE A 114 17.86 -27.16 11.15
C PHE A 114 17.53 -25.82 11.86
N GLN A 115 18.32 -24.79 11.55
CA GLN A 115 18.06 -23.41 11.93
C GLN A 115 18.37 -22.47 10.77
N PHE A 116 17.71 -21.33 10.75
CA PHE A 116 18.07 -20.20 9.91
C PHE A 116 18.21 -18.92 10.75
N CYS A 117 18.83 -17.91 10.17
CA CYS A 117 18.88 -16.58 10.75
C CYS A 117 18.75 -15.51 9.68
N LEU A 118 18.24 -14.36 10.09
CA LEU A 118 18.40 -13.11 9.36
C LEU A 118 19.57 -12.35 10.01
N PHE A 119 20.57 -11.97 9.22
CA PHE A 119 21.79 -11.35 9.72
C PHE A 119 22.06 -10.00 9.07
N ILE A 120 22.75 -9.15 9.81
CA ILE A 120 23.40 -7.94 9.29
C ILE A 120 24.88 -7.98 9.67
N THR A 121 25.76 -7.65 8.74
CA THR A 121 27.22 -7.71 8.89
C THR A 121 27.92 -6.52 8.23
N GLY A 122 29.07 -6.10 8.76
CA GLY A 122 29.85 -4.98 8.24
C GLY A 122 29.96 -3.84 9.26
N ASN A 123 30.20 -2.62 8.79
CA ASN A 123 30.25 -1.42 9.66
C ASN A 123 28.84 -0.96 10.02
N LEU A 124 28.30 -1.41 11.16
CA LEU A 124 26.91 -1.21 11.57
C LEU A 124 26.58 0.23 12.00
N TYR A 125 27.55 1.16 11.89
CA TYR A 125 27.31 2.60 11.97
C TYR A 125 26.66 3.13 10.68
N ASN A 126 26.76 2.40 9.58
CA ASN A 126 26.37 2.83 8.24
C ASN A 126 24.93 2.40 7.85
N VAL A 127 24.13 2.00 8.83
CA VAL A 127 22.69 1.75 8.72
C VAL A 127 22.02 2.60 9.79
N ASP A 128 20.83 3.14 9.57
CA ASP A 128 20.06 3.77 10.66
C ASP A 128 19.25 2.71 11.40
N TYR A 129 18.42 1.99 10.64
CA TYR A 129 17.57 0.90 11.14
C TYR A 129 17.42 -0.21 10.11
N TRP A 130 17.11 -1.42 10.58
CA TRP A 130 16.63 -2.50 9.72
C TRP A 130 15.40 -3.17 10.37
N TYR A 131 14.27 -3.09 9.67
CA TYR A 131 12.98 -3.61 10.10
C TYR A 131 12.66 -4.90 9.38
N ILE A 132 12.09 -5.88 10.09
CA ILE A 132 11.75 -7.20 9.57
C ILE A 132 10.38 -7.62 10.13
N ASP A 133 9.52 -8.14 9.26
CA ASP A 133 8.21 -8.66 9.65
C ASP A 133 7.78 -9.85 8.77
N ASP A 134 6.69 -10.52 9.13
CA ASP A 134 6.05 -11.60 8.36
C ASP A 134 7.02 -12.73 7.94
N ILE A 135 7.88 -13.19 8.85
CA ILE A 135 8.82 -14.29 8.58
C ILE A 135 8.07 -15.62 8.49
N LYS A 136 8.11 -16.27 7.33
CA LYS A 136 7.44 -17.55 7.03
C LYS A 136 8.43 -18.55 6.44
N LEU A 137 8.52 -19.73 7.04
CA LEU A 137 9.19 -20.90 6.47
C LEU A 137 8.10 -21.88 6.01
N PHE A 138 8.07 -22.22 4.73
CA PHE A 138 7.01 -23.05 4.16
C PHE A 138 7.51 -23.84 2.96
N SER A 139 6.82 -24.92 2.60
CA SER A 139 7.06 -25.62 1.34
C SER A 139 5.99 -25.17 0.34
N PRO A 140 6.34 -24.35 -0.67
CA PRO A 140 5.38 -23.90 -1.67
C PRO A 140 4.85 -25.10 -2.46
N LEU A 141 3.62 -24.97 -2.96
CA LEU A 141 3.11 -25.91 -3.95
C LEU A 141 3.89 -25.77 -5.26
N ALA A 142 3.87 -26.80 -6.10
CA ALA A 142 4.64 -26.77 -7.33
C ALA A 142 4.16 -25.65 -8.27
N LEU A 143 2.85 -25.54 -8.48
CA LEU A 143 2.22 -24.59 -9.38
C LEU A 143 1.03 -23.97 -8.63
N ASP A 144 1.15 -22.71 -8.25
CA ASP A 144 0.19 -21.98 -7.42
C ASP A 144 0.32 -20.50 -7.79
N ALA A 145 -0.56 -20.06 -8.68
CA ALA A 145 -0.79 -18.66 -8.96
C ALA A 145 -1.98 -18.22 -8.11
N ALA A 146 -1.93 -17.01 -7.55
CA ALA A 146 -3.01 -16.45 -6.76
C ALA A 146 -3.53 -15.17 -7.42
N LEU A 147 -4.84 -14.99 -7.46
CA LEU A 147 -5.43 -13.70 -7.83
C LEU A 147 -5.36 -12.78 -6.61
N ALA A 148 -4.23 -12.07 -6.48
CA ALA A 148 -3.92 -11.26 -5.29
C ALA A 148 -4.75 -9.98 -5.17
N SER A 149 -5.21 -9.39 -6.29
CA SER A 149 -6.13 -8.25 -6.26
C SER A 149 -6.95 -8.11 -7.53
N VAL A 150 -8.11 -7.48 -7.38
CA VAL A 150 -8.98 -7.01 -8.46
C VAL A 150 -9.37 -5.57 -8.17
N LYS A 151 -9.19 -4.71 -9.18
CA LYS A 151 -9.54 -3.29 -9.17
C LYS A 151 -10.51 -3.02 -10.32
N ILE A 152 -11.67 -2.50 -9.97
CA ILE A 152 -12.74 -2.11 -10.89
C ILE A 152 -13.34 -0.77 -10.45
N ALA A 153 -13.98 -0.08 -11.39
CA ALA A 153 -14.82 1.07 -11.04
C ALA A 153 -15.99 0.59 -10.17
N LYS A 154 -16.16 1.18 -8.98
CA LYS A 154 -17.29 0.86 -8.09
C LYS A 154 -18.62 1.34 -8.67
N TYR A 155 -18.57 2.44 -9.41
CA TYR A 155 -19.69 3.02 -10.13
C TYR A 155 -19.22 3.48 -11.50
N THR A 156 -20.05 3.28 -12.50
CA THR A 156 -19.83 3.74 -13.88
C THR A 156 -21.15 4.16 -14.49
N GLU A 157 -21.11 5.05 -15.47
CA GLU A 157 -22.29 5.30 -16.29
C GLU A 157 -22.66 4.04 -17.08
N GLU A 158 -23.96 3.80 -17.24
CA GLU A 158 -24.45 2.71 -18.08
C GLU A 158 -23.88 2.80 -19.51
N GLY A 159 -23.42 1.67 -20.05
CA GLY A 159 -22.87 1.59 -21.39
C GLY A 159 -21.46 2.17 -21.56
N VAL A 160 -20.88 2.80 -20.53
CA VAL A 160 -19.50 3.30 -20.58
C VAL A 160 -18.52 2.16 -20.27
N PRO A 161 -17.55 1.88 -21.15
CA PRO A 161 -16.55 0.86 -20.92
C PRO A 161 -15.55 1.28 -19.84
N PHE A 162 -15.15 0.35 -18.98
CA PHE A 162 -14.05 0.55 -18.03
C PHE A 162 -13.15 -0.69 -17.94
N ASN A 163 -11.94 -0.48 -17.42
CA ASN A 163 -10.94 -1.54 -17.31
C ASN A 163 -11.16 -2.41 -16.07
N LEU A 164 -10.94 -3.72 -16.24
CA LEU A 164 -10.67 -4.64 -15.15
C LEU A 164 -9.16 -4.71 -14.95
N GLU A 165 -8.67 -4.27 -13.80
CA GLU A 165 -7.26 -4.28 -13.43
C GLU A 165 -7.05 -5.20 -12.23
N GLY A 166 -5.81 -5.60 -11.97
CA GLY A 166 -5.49 -6.38 -10.80
C GLY A 166 -4.07 -6.90 -10.80
N THR A 167 -3.80 -7.83 -9.88
CA THR A 167 -2.49 -8.45 -9.73
C THR A 167 -2.62 -9.96 -9.57
N VAL A 168 -1.81 -10.71 -10.31
CA VAL A 168 -1.59 -12.14 -10.09
C VAL A 168 -0.24 -12.31 -9.38
N SER A 169 -0.19 -13.06 -8.28
CA SER A 169 1.07 -13.41 -7.61
C SER A 169 1.43 -14.86 -7.84
N ASN A 170 2.71 -15.19 -7.89
CA ASN A 170 3.14 -16.59 -7.84
C ASN A 170 3.40 -17.00 -6.38
N GLU A 171 2.62 -17.94 -5.85
CA GLU A 171 2.81 -18.54 -4.53
C GLU A 171 3.46 -19.94 -4.62
N GLY A 172 3.66 -20.44 -5.83
CA GLY A 172 4.27 -21.74 -6.13
C GLY A 172 5.76 -21.67 -6.49
N SER A 173 6.45 -22.80 -6.35
CA SER A 173 7.89 -22.89 -6.67
C SER A 173 8.20 -22.82 -8.17
N THR A 174 7.23 -23.12 -9.03
CA THR A 174 7.42 -23.05 -10.49
C THR A 174 7.17 -21.62 -10.96
N VAL A 175 8.13 -21.06 -11.69
CA VAL A 175 7.98 -19.77 -12.37
C VAL A 175 6.75 -19.77 -13.28
N LEU A 176 5.90 -18.75 -13.18
CA LEU A 176 4.76 -18.58 -14.09
C LEU A 176 5.23 -17.97 -15.40
N ASN A 177 4.96 -18.67 -16.49
CA ASN A 177 5.25 -18.28 -17.87
C ASN A 177 3.96 -17.95 -18.66
N SER A 178 2.83 -18.48 -18.22
CA SER A 178 1.50 -18.19 -18.75
C SER A 178 0.40 -18.47 -17.75
N PHE A 179 -0.74 -17.83 -17.93
CA PHE A 179 -2.02 -18.10 -17.24
C PHE A 179 -3.12 -17.35 -17.98
N ASP A 180 -4.37 -17.78 -17.81
CA ASP A 180 -5.51 -17.05 -18.34
C ASP A 180 -6.17 -16.27 -17.19
N ILE A 181 -6.47 -14.99 -17.43
CA ILE A 181 -7.27 -14.17 -16.53
C ILE A 181 -8.66 -14.10 -17.14
N ASN A 182 -9.68 -14.43 -16.34
CA ASN A 182 -11.04 -14.55 -16.83
C ASN A 182 -11.97 -13.70 -15.99
N TYR A 183 -13.08 -13.26 -16.59
CA TYR A 183 -14.19 -12.75 -15.82
C TYR A 183 -15.56 -13.11 -16.41
N THR A 184 -16.58 -13.18 -15.56
CA THR A 184 -17.99 -13.18 -15.96
C THR A 184 -18.67 -11.94 -15.41
N LEU A 185 -19.47 -11.29 -16.25
CA LEU A 185 -20.40 -10.23 -15.85
C LEU A 185 -21.80 -10.83 -15.70
N ASP A 186 -22.45 -10.63 -14.55
CA ASP A 186 -23.82 -11.10 -14.25
C ASP A 186 -24.04 -12.61 -14.47
N GLY A 187 -22.99 -13.42 -14.27
CA GLY A 187 -23.02 -14.86 -14.54
C GLY A 187 -23.15 -15.22 -16.03
N GLY A 188 -22.92 -14.27 -16.93
CA GLY A 188 -22.88 -14.46 -18.37
C GLY A 188 -21.65 -15.23 -18.85
N SER A 189 -21.39 -15.18 -20.16
CA SER A 189 -20.25 -15.86 -20.78
C SER A 189 -18.90 -15.31 -20.30
N ALA A 190 -17.98 -16.22 -19.97
CA ALA A 190 -16.62 -15.88 -19.61
C ALA A 190 -15.91 -15.10 -20.72
N GLN A 191 -15.33 -13.97 -20.35
CA GLN A 191 -14.32 -13.28 -21.14
C GLN A 191 -12.95 -13.79 -20.70
N VAL A 192 -12.08 -14.08 -21.68
CA VAL A 192 -10.79 -14.73 -21.44
C VAL A 192 -9.67 -13.84 -21.95
N TYR A 193 -8.72 -13.53 -21.08
CA TYR A 193 -7.46 -12.88 -21.41
C TYR A 193 -6.29 -13.85 -21.22
N PRO A 194 -5.76 -14.45 -22.30
CA PRO A 194 -4.58 -15.29 -22.21
C PRO A 194 -3.31 -14.45 -22.04
N VAL A 195 -2.63 -14.64 -20.92
CA VAL A 195 -1.34 -14.02 -20.62
C VAL A 195 -0.23 -15.02 -20.93
N THR A 196 0.72 -14.64 -21.77
CA THR A 196 1.84 -15.51 -22.21
C THR A 196 3.16 -14.75 -22.23
N GLY A 197 4.27 -15.46 -22.10
CA GLY A 197 5.62 -14.88 -22.21
C GLY A 197 6.01 -14.03 -20.99
N VAL A 198 5.36 -14.27 -19.86
CA VAL A 198 5.71 -13.65 -18.57
C VAL A 198 6.80 -14.48 -17.87
N ASN A 199 7.39 -13.92 -16.82
CA ASN A 199 8.37 -14.58 -15.98
C ASN A 199 8.14 -14.12 -14.53
N VAL A 200 7.14 -14.72 -13.88
CA VAL A 200 6.75 -14.37 -12.51
C VAL A 200 7.37 -15.41 -11.56
N ALA A 201 8.47 -15.05 -10.89
CA ALA A 201 9.10 -15.91 -9.92
C ALA A 201 8.28 -15.99 -8.62
N LEU A 202 8.58 -16.96 -7.76
CA LEU A 202 7.92 -17.12 -6.46
C LEU A 202 7.98 -15.81 -5.64
N GLY A 203 6.83 -15.32 -5.22
CA GLY A 203 6.66 -14.07 -4.47
C GLY A 203 6.61 -12.81 -5.33
N ASP A 204 6.88 -12.90 -6.64
CA ASP A 204 6.69 -11.78 -7.56
C ASP A 204 5.21 -11.66 -7.97
N VAL A 205 4.88 -10.49 -8.52
CA VAL A 205 3.54 -10.15 -9.00
C VAL A 205 3.57 -9.74 -10.47
N TYR A 206 2.46 -10.03 -11.16
CA TYR A 206 2.14 -9.52 -12.48
C TYR A 206 0.92 -8.61 -12.39
N ASN A 207 1.11 -7.33 -12.68
CA ASN A 207 0.02 -6.36 -12.80
C ASN A 207 -0.63 -6.52 -14.18
N PHE A 208 -1.96 -6.62 -14.21
CA PHE A 208 -2.71 -6.77 -15.44
C PHE A 208 -3.76 -5.68 -15.63
N THR A 209 -4.03 -5.41 -16.90
CA THR A 209 -5.26 -4.79 -17.39
C THR A 209 -5.88 -5.78 -18.36
N HIS A 210 -7.10 -6.23 -18.08
CA HIS A 210 -7.79 -7.21 -18.91
C HIS A 210 -7.99 -6.65 -20.33
N ASN A 211 -7.75 -7.46 -21.36
CA ASN A 211 -7.78 -7.03 -22.76
C ASN A 211 -9.19 -6.74 -23.30
N VAL A 212 -10.23 -7.27 -22.63
CA VAL A 212 -11.64 -6.96 -22.89
C VAL A 212 -12.16 -6.04 -21.77
N PRO A 213 -12.54 -4.78 -22.07
CA PRO A 213 -13.14 -3.89 -21.08
C PRO A 213 -14.54 -4.38 -20.66
N ILE A 214 -14.97 -3.99 -19.48
CA ILE A 214 -16.30 -4.27 -18.95
C ILE A 214 -17.26 -3.16 -19.40
N VAL A 215 -18.45 -3.54 -19.84
CA VAL A 215 -19.56 -2.61 -20.15
C VAL A 215 -20.79 -3.08 -19.39
N LEU A 216 -21.32 -2.26 -18.50
CA LEU A 216 -22.55 -2.58 -17.76
C LEU A 216 -23.78 -2.16 -18.57
N SER A 217 -24.81 -3.01 -18.56
CA SER A 217 -26.10 -2.74 -19.21
C SER A 217 -27.23 -2.90 -18.21
N GLY A 218 -28.10 -1.91 -18.13
CA GLY A 218 -29.07 -1.75 -17.05
C GLY A 218 -28.48 -0.99 -15.88
N ILE A 219 -29.32 -0.21 -15.20
CA ILE A 219 -28.96 0.49 -13.95
C ILE A 219 -29.02 -0.48 -12.78
N GLY A 220 -28.03 -0.41 -11.89
CA GLY A 220 -28.00 -1.18 -10.64
C GLY A 220 -26.68 -1.91 -10.41
N ALA A 221 -26.71 -2.86 -9.48
CA ALA A 221 -25.55 -3.64 -9.09
C ALA A 221 -25.31 -4.81 -10.07
N HIS A 222 -24.08 -4.93 -10.54
CA HIS A 222 -23.60 -5.97 -11.43
C HIS A 222 -22.49 -6.78 -10.77
N PRO A 223 -22.76 -8.03 -10.33
CA PRO A 223 -21.72 -8.92 -9.84
C PRO A 223 -20.75 -9.32 -10.96
N ILE A 224 -19.46 -9.24 -10.65
CA ILE A 224 -18.37 -9.67 -11.52
C ILE A 224 -17.56 -10.71 -10.75
N THR A 225 -17.37 -11.87 -11.36
CA THR A 225 -16.47 -12.91 -10.84
C THR A 225 -15.24 -12.94 -11.72
N VAL A 226 -14.06 -12.84 -11.11
CA VAL A 226 -12.76 -12.86 -11.77
C VAL A 226 -12.00 -14.07 -11.26
N TRP A 227 -11.36 -14.82 -12.16
CA TRP A 227 -10.54 -15.95 -11.77
C TRP A 227 -9.38 -16.18 -12.71
N ILE A 228 -8.37 -16.86 -12.19
CA ILE A 228 -7.23 -17.36 -12.96
C ILE A 228 -7.36 -18.86 -13.21
N ASN A 229 -6.87 -19.33 -14.36
CA ASN A 229 -6.70 -20.75 -14.64
C ASN A 229 -5.62 -20.96 -15.71
N ASN A 230 -5.46 -22.21 -16.18
CA ASN A 230 -4.53 -22.58 -17.25
C ASN A 230 -3.07 -22.14 -16.96
N VAL A 231 -2.70 -22.16 -15.68
CA VAL A 231 -1.39 -21.73 -15.19
C VAL A 231 -0.33 -22.63 -15.80
N ASN A 232 0.59 -22.09 -16.60
CA ASN A 232 1.58 -22.85 -17.36
C ASN A 232 1.03 -24.05 -18.17
N GLY A 233 -0.25 -24.01 -18.59
CA GLY A 233 -0.90 -25.15 -19.25
C GLY A 233 -1.29 -26.31 -18.32
N GLY A 234 -1.13 -26.13 -17.01
CA GLY A 234 -1.43 -27.10 -15.95
C GLY A 234 -2.63 -26.70 -15.09
N VAL A 235 -2.85 -27.49 -14.04
CA VAL A 235 -3.86 -27.24 -13.00
C VAL A 235 -3.17 -26.56 -11.83
N ASP A 236 -3.74 -25.43 -11.40
CA ASP A 236 -3.33 -24.77 -10.16
C ASP A 236 -3.58 -25.70 -8.97
N LEU A 237 -2.60 -25.82 -8.07
CA LEU A 237 -2.66 -26.74 -6.94
C LEU A 237 -3.35 -26.15 -5.71
N ASN A 238 -3.70 -24.86 -5.72
CA ASN A 238 -4.41 -24.18 -4.66
C ASN A 238 -5.64 -23.40 -5.18
N PRO A 239 -6.76 -24.08 -5.44
CA PRO A 239 -7.94 -23.41 -6.01
C PRO A 239 -8.58 -22.34 -5.09
N ASP A 240 -8.21 -22.28 -3.80
CA ASP A 240 -8.82 -21.37 -2.83
C ASP A 240 -8.41 -19.91 -3.05
N ASN A 241 -7.32 -19.63 -3.77
CA ASN A 241 -6.81 -18.29 -4.03
C ASN A 241 -6.97 -17.85 -5.51
N ASP A 242 -7.65 -18.66 -6.34
CA ASP A 242 -7.79 -18.42 -7.78
C ASP A 242 -8.89 -17.40 -8.13
N THR A 243 -9.86 -17.17 -7.24
CA THR A 243 -11.12 -16.47 -7.58
C THR A 243 -11.43 -15.31 -6.64
N MET A 244 -11.89 -14.19 -7.22
CA MET A 244 -12.43 -13.04 -6.49
C MET A 244 -13.81 -12.65 -7.02
N HIS A 245 -14.68 -12.19 -6.10
CA HIS A 245 -16.00 -11.66 -6.42
C HIS A 245 -16.06 -10.18 -6.05
N VAL A 246 -16.46 -9.36 -7.02
CA VAL A 246 -16.61 -7.91 -6.86
C VAL A 246 -17.95 -7.45 -7.43
N VAL A 247 -18.37 -6.24 -7.10
CA VAL A 247 -19.61 -5.63 -7.61
C VAL A 247 -19.30 -4.25 -8.15
N SER A 248 -19.74 -3.97 -9.37
CA SER A 248 -19.79 -2.62 -9.95
C SER A 248 -21.24 -2.15 -10.04
N ASN A 249 -21.49 -0.85 -9.96
CA ASN A 249 -22.83 -0.28 -10.05
C ASN A 249 -22.95 0.61 -11.28
N ALA A 250 -23.90 0.30 -12.15
CA ALA A 250 -24.27 1.17 -13.25
C ALA A 250 -25.22 2.27 -12.75
N VAL A 251 -24.93 3.52 -13.08
CA VAL A 251 -25.74 4.70 -12.78
C VAL A 251 -26.08 5.47 -14.05
N PRO A 252 -27.17 6.26 -14.09
CA PRO A 252 -27.56 6.99 -15.30
C PRO A 252 -26.60 8.13 -15.64
N PHE A 253 -25.88 8.66 -14.65
CA PHE A 253 -24.78 9.60 -14.82
C PHE A 253 -23.87 9.54 -13.58
N VAL A 254 -22.58 9.82 -13.74
CA VAL A 254 -21.64 9.98 -12.62
C VAL A 254 -21.36 11.46 -12.45
N PRO A 255 -21.77 12.08 -11.33
CA PRO A 255 -21.44 13.46 -11.03
C PRO A 255 -19.93 13.74 -11.11
N GLU A 256 -19.56 14.86 -11.72
CA GLU A 256 -18.20 15.40 -11.60
C GLU A 256 -17.92 15.75 -10.14
N LYS A 257 -16.84 15.20 -9.58
CA LYS A 257 -16.41 15.47 -8.21
C LYS A 257 -15.65 16.79 -8.19
N LYS A 258 -16.16 17.74 -7.41
CA LYS A 258 -15.42 18.91 -6.96
C LYS A 258 -15.15 18.77 -5.46
N VAL A 259 -13.89 18.92 -5.07
CA VAL A 259 -13.48 18.89 -3.65
C VAL A 259 -13.65 20.28 -3.09
N LEU A 260 -14.49 20.42 -2.08
CA LEU A 260 -14.65 21.67 -1.35
C LEU A 260 -13.56 21.76 -0.28
N ALA A 261 -12.82 22.86 -0.24
CA ALA A 261 -11.94 23.20 0.85
C ALA A 261 -12.41 24.48 1.54
N GLU A 262 -12.58 24.41 2.86
CA GLU A 262 -13.03 25.53 3.69
C GLU A 262 -11.90 25.91 4.66
N GLU A 263 -11.38 27.14 4.53
CA GLU A 263 -10.34 27.69 5.40
C GLU A 263 -10.94 28.64 6.43
N ALA A 264 -10.65 28.42 7.70
CA ALA A 264 -10.85 29.43 8.75
C ALA A 264 -9.67 30.41 8.74
N THR A 265 -9.94 31.69 8.46
CA THR A 265 -8.89 32.72 8.30
C THR A 265 -9.30 34.08 8.89
N GLY A 266 -8.41 35.08 8.78
CA GLY A 266 -8.69 36.45 9.20
C GLY A 266 -7.54 37.40 8.87
N THR A 267 -7.85 38.65 8.53
CA THR A 267 -6.85 39.68 8.13
C THR A 267 -5.88 40.04 9.27
N TRP A 268 -6.26 39.80 10.52
CA TRP A 268 -5.44 40.01 11.71
C TRP A 268 -4.47 38.85 12.00
N CYS A 269 -4.64 37.72 11.32
CA CYS A 269 -3.91 36.48 11.60
C CYS A 269 -2.59 36.43 10.81
N GLY A 270 -1.47 36.71 11.50
CA GLY A 270 -0.13 36.71 10.87
C GLY A 270 0.35 35.35 10.36
N TRP A 271 -0.26 34.24 10.79
CA TRP A 271 0.04 32.89 10.29
C TRP A 271 -0.83 32.48 9.10
N CYS A 272 -1.94 33.18 8.86
CA CYS A 272 -2.91 32.84 7.82
C CYS A 272 -2.42 33.18 6.41
N ILE A 273 -1.27 33.87 6.27
CA ILE A 273 -0.57 33.99 4.98
C ILE A 273 -0.23 32.60 4.41
N ARG A 274 0.05 31.60 5.26
CA ARG A 274 0.24 30.21 4.80
C ARG A 274 -1.01 29.68 4.11
N GLY A 275 -2.17 29.91 4.72
CA GLY A 275 -3.49 29.53 4.19
C GLY A 275 -3.73 30.11 2.80
N ILE A 276 -3.58 31.42 2.67
CA ILE A 276 -3.71 32.13 1.38
C ILE A 276 -2.81 31.50 0.30
N CYS A 277 -1.52 31.26 0.60
CA CYS A 277 -0.60 30.68 -0.37
C CYS A 277 -1.03 29.28 -0.84
N PHE A 278 -1.51 28.42 0.07
CA PHE A 278 -1.95 27.08 -0.31
C PHE A 278 -3.32 27.09 -1.01
N MET A 279 -4.23 28.00 -0.63
CA MET A 279 -5.49 28.18 -1.34
C MET A 279 -5.28 28.66 -2.78
N ASP A 280 -4.38 29.63 -2.99
CA ASP A 280 -3.99 30.10 -4.33
C ASP A 280 -3.34 28.97 -5.15
N TYR A 281 -2.41 28.22 -4.54
CA TYR A 281 -1.78 27.05 -5.17
C TYR A 281 -2.82 26.02 -5.63
N MET A 282 -3.79 25.68 -4.78
CA MET A 282 -4.83 24.71 -5.12
C MET A 282 -5.76 25.22 -6.20
N ALA A 283 -6.15 26.51 -6.16
CA ALA A 283 -6.98 27.14 -7.18
C ALA A 283 -6.30 27.15 -8.56
N GLU A 284 -5.00 27.41 -8.60
CA GLU A 284 -4.21 27.39 -9.84
C GLU A 284 -3.96 25.96 -10.35
N THR A 285 -3.75 25.01 -9.45
CA THR A 285 -3.38 23.62 -9.82
C THR A 285 -4.59 22.77 -10.20
N TYR A 286 -5.74 22.99 -9.55
CA TYR A 286 -6.95 22.16 -9.71
C TYR A 286 -8.21 23.01 -10.01
N PRO A 287 -8.20 23.86 -11.05
CA PRO A 287 -9.23 24.89 -11.25
C PRO A 287 -10.63 24.31 -11.53
N ASP A 288 -10.72 23.12 -12.12
CA ASP A 288 -12.00 22.52 -12.52
C ASP A 288 -12.61 21.63 -11.43
N THR A 289 -11.76 21.07 -10.55
CA THR A 289 -12.10 20.00 -9.60
C THR A 289 -11.92 20.38 -8.14
N TRP A 290 -11.50 21.61 -7.84
CA TRP A 290 -11.34 22.12 -6.48
C TRP A 290 -12.07 23.45 -6.28
N ILE A 291 -12.67 23.62 -5.11
CA ILE A 291 -13.41 24.84 -4.73
C ILE A 291 -12.87 25.30 -3.39
N GLY A 292 -12.21 26.46 -3.36
CA GLY A 292 -11.74 27.08 -2.14
C GLY A 292 -12.71 28.10 -1.58
N VAL A 293 -12.95 28.05 -0.27
CA VAL A 293 -13.74 29.03 0.46
C VAL A 293 -12.94 29.52 1.67
N ALA A 294 -12.55 30.79 1.66
CA ALA A 294 -11.96 31.46 2.82
C ALA A 294 -13.06 32.05 3.71
N VAL A 295 -13.15 31.57 4.94
CA VAL A 295 -14.13 32.00 5.94
C VAL A 295 -13.43 32.88 6.96
N HIS A 296 -13.71 34.18 6.87
CA HIS A 296 -13.08 35.21 7.69
C HIS A 296 -13.72 35.34 9.08
N ASN A 297 -12.89 35.54 10.10
CA ASN A 297 -13.29 35.82 11.48
C ASN A 297 -12.81 37.21 11.94
N GLY A 298 -13.69 37.96 12.59
CA GLY A 298 -13.32 39.22 13.27
C GLY A 298 -12.79 40.36 12.36
N ASP A 299 -13.14 40.36 11.07
CA ASP A 299 -12.73 41.40 10.11
C ASP A 299 -13.84 41.80 9.12
N PRO A 300 -13.63 42.78 8.21
CA PRO A 300 -14.68 43.26 7.31
C PRO A 300 -15.22 42.26 6.28
N MET A 301 -14.61 41.10 6.10
CA MET A 301 -15.05 40.04 5.17
C MET A 301 -15.84 38.93 5.85
N VAL A 302 -16.14 39.07 7.16
CA VAL A 302 -16.88 38.08 7.93
C VAL A 302 -18.30 37.90 7.40
N VAL A 303 -18.64 36.65 7.09
CA VAL A 303 -20.02 36.19 6.97
C VAL A 303 -20.39 35.51 8.29
N THR A 304 -21.14 36.21 9.16
CA THR A 304 -21.35 35.83 10.57
C THR A 304 -21.83 34.40 10.76
N ASP A 305 -22.77 33.94 9.94
CA ASP A 305 -23.31 32.58 10.05
C ASP A 305 -22.27 31.50 9.68
N TYR A 306 -21.40 31.78 8.70
CA TYR A 306 -20.38 30.84 8.26
C TYR A 306 -19.21 30.79 9.26
N ASP A 307 -18.74 31.97 9.69
CA ASP A 307 -17.72 32.12 10.74
C ASP A 307 -18.13 31.37 12.03
N GLY A 308 -19.38 31.59 12.48
CA GLY A 308 -19.93 30.91 13.66
C GLY A 308 -20.02 29.39 13.53
N ALA A 309 -20.03 28.83 12.31
CA ALA A 309 -20.10 27.40 12.06
C ALA A 309 -18.73 26.72 11.91
N MET A 310 -17.63 27.47 11.79
CA MET A 310 -16.32 26.89 11.44
C MET A 310 -15.82 25.85 12.44
N ALA A 311 -16.09 26.03 13.74
CA ALA A 311 -15.71 25.05 14.77
C ALA A 311 -16.44 23.70 14.63
N GLN A 312 -17.58 23.66 13.94
CA GLN A 312 -18.33 22.43 13.63
C GLN A 312 -17.97 21.87 12.25
N ILE A 313 -17.57 22.73 11.33
CA ILE A 313 -17.21 22.38 9.94
C ILE A 313 -15.83 21.72 9.89
N ILE A 314 -14.85 22.26 10.62
CA ILE A 314 -13.48 21.73 10.66
C ILE A 314 -13.38 20.71 11.79
N PRO A 315 -13.26 19.39 11.50
CA PRO A 315 -13.13 18.39 12.55
C PRO A 315 -11.84 18.59 13.34
N GLY A 316 -11.96 18.80 14.65
CA GLY A 316 -10.80 19.07 15.51
C GLY A 316 -10.25 20.48 15.37
N PHE A 317 -11.09 21.47 15.05
CA PHE A 317 -10.70 22.87 14.95
C PHE A 317 -9.92 23.38 16.18
N MET A 318 -8.68 23.84 15.98
CA MET A 318 -7.80 24.34 17.05
C MET A 318 -7.51 25.85 16.98
N GLY A 319 -7.91 26.53 15.89
CA GLY A 319 -7.68 27.96 15.69
C GLY A 319 -7.37 28.33 14.24
N TYR A 320 -6.78 29.50 14.03
CA TYR A 320 -6.54 30.08 12.71
C TYR A 320 -5.03 30.09 12.38
N PRO A 321 -4.61 29.73 11.14
CA PRO A 321 -5.43 29.14 10.09
C PRO A 321 -5.74 27.67 10.37
N SER A 322 -6.92 27.22 9.98
CA SER A 322 -7.23 25.79 9.82
C SER A 322 -8.00 25.57 8.54
N VAL A 323 -7.89 24.39 7.96
CA VAL A 323 -8.61 23.98 6.73
C VAL A 323 -9.36 22.67 6.93
N THR A 324 -10.22 22.33 5.98
CA THR A 324 -10.77 20.97 5.81
C THR A 324 -11.19 20.76 4.37
N SER A 325 -10.98 19.55 3.84
CA SER A 325 -11.48 19.11 2.53
C SER A 325 -12.71 18.23 2.71
N ASP A 326 -13.81 18.57 2.03
CA ASP A 326 -15.13 17.92 2.15
C ASP A 326 -15.61 17.78 3.61
N ARG A 327 -15.17 18.66 4.52
CA ARG A 327 -15.46 18.57 5.97
C ARG A 327 -15.02 17.25 6.60
N THR A 328 -13.93 16.67 6.08
CA THR A 328 -13.34 15.44 6.60
C THR A 328 -12.19 15.74 7.55
N SER A 329 -11.79 14.76 8.36
CA SER A 329 -10.67 14.89 9.28
C SER A 329 -9.34 14.55 8.60
N GLY A 330 -8.24 15.09 9.12
CA GLY A 330 -6.88 14.70 8.71
C GLY A 330 -6.18 15.67 7.76
N ASP A 331 -6.68 16.89 7.63
CA ASP A 331 -6.13 17.98 6.83
C ASP A 331 -6.47 19.32 7.47
N SER A 332 -6.05 19.53 8.72
CA SER A 332 -6.33 20.78 9.45
C SER A 332 -5.28 21.86 9.23
N ASP A 333 -4.03 21.52 8.86
CA ASP A 333 -3.00 22.51 8.51
C ASP A 333 -3.11 22.87 7.02
N PRO A 334 -2.99 24.15 6.63
CA PRO A 334 -3.01 24.55 5.22
C PRO A 334 -2.08 23.75 4.29
N SER A 335 -0.93 23.28 4.76
CA SER A 335 -0.04 22.47 3.93
C SER A 335 -0.58 21.08 3.58
N ASP A 336 -1.65 20.64 4.26
CA ASP A 336 -2.27 19.34 4.02
C ASP A 336 -3.32 19.39 2.90
N LEU A 337 -3.66 20.57 2.37
CA LEU A 337 -4.75 20.75 1.40
C LEU A 337 -4.64 19.84 0.16
N GLU A 338 -3.44 19.72 -0.41
CA GLU A 338 -3.24 18.86 -1.58
C GLU A 338 -3.40 17.38 -1.22
N ALA A 339 -2.85 16.94 -0.10
CA ALA A 339 -3.04 15.57 0.38
C ALA A 339 -4.52 15.30 0.69
N GLY A 340 -5.24 16.27 1.25
CA GLY A 340 -6.69 16.25 1.42
C GLY A 340 -7.42 16.08 0.09
N TYR A 341 -7.13 16.94 -0.89
CA TYR A 341 -7.68 16.85 -2.24
C TYR A 341 -7.47 15.47 -2.88
N GLN A 342 -6.25 14.95 -2.88
CA GLN A 342 -5.94 13.66 -3.48
C GLN A 342 -6.71 12.52 -2.80
N ARG A 343 -6.96 12.59 -1.49
CA ARG A 343 -7.82 11.61 -0.79
C ARG A 343 -9.30 11.74 -1.17
N ARG A 344 -9.76 12.93 -1.55
CA ARG A 344 -11.19 13.24 -1.73
C ARG A 344 -11.65 13.21 -3.18
N ILE A 345 -10.78 13.48 -4.15
CA ILE A 345 -11.15 13.55 -5.57
C ILE A 345 -11.59 12.20 -6.14
N GLU A 346 -11.08 11.10 -5.59
CA GLU A 346 -11.49 9.74 -5.96
C GLU A 346 -12.82 9.30 -5.34
N ALA A 347 -13.38 10.10 -4.41
CA ALA A 347 -14.66 9.82 -3.81
C ALA A 347 -15.80 10.22 -4.75
N ILE A 348 -16.86 9.41 -4.76
CA ILE A 348 -18.03 9.70 -5.58
C ILE A 348 -18.86 10.80 -4.92
N SER A 349 -19.20 11.79 -5.73
CA SER A 349 -20.17 12.81 -5.37
C SER A 349 -21.60 12.27 -5.55
N PRO A 350 -22.52 12.53 -4.61
CA PRO A 350 -23.93 12.18 -4.79
C PRO A 350 -24.62 13.07 -5.84
N ALA A 351 -24.07 14.25 -6.12
CA ALA A 351 -24.59 15.21 -7.09
C ALA A 351 -23.48 16.17 -7.54
N THR A 352 -23.64 16.74 -8.73
CA THR A 352 -22.87 17.90 -9.19
C THR A 352 -23.72 19.14 -8.93
N VAL A 353 -23.10 20.19 -8.41
CA VAL A 353 -23.73 21.50 -8.24
C VAL A 353 -23.14 22.44 -9.28
N GLU A 354 -24.00 23.03 -10.09
CA GLU A 354 -23.64 24.09 -11.02
C GLU A 354 -24.37 25.38 -10.60
N ILE A 355 -23.61 26.47 -10.42
CA ILE A 355 -24.18 27.79 -10.15
C ILE A 355 -24.27 28.52 -11.49
N VAL A 356 -25.50 28.64 -12.00
CA VAL A 356 -25.79 29.34 -13.26
C VAL A 356 -26.46 30.68 -12.97
N ASN A 357 -26.33 31.63 -13.90
CA ASN A 357 -26.99 32.95 -13.84
C ASN A 357 -26.66 33.80 -12.61
N TYR A 358 -25.39 33.82 -12.18
CA TYR A 358 -24.92 34.75 -11.15
C TYR A 358 -24.43 36.07 -11.78
N ALA A 359 -24.54 37.15 -11.01
CA ALA A 359 -23.99 38.45 -11.38
C ALA A 359 -23.51 39.17 -10.11
N TRP A 360 -22.35 39.82 -10.20
CA TRP A 360 -21.85 40.67 -9.12
C TRP A 360 -22.74 41.90 -8.93
N ASN A 361 -23.18 42.13 -7.71
CA ASN A 361 -23.88 43.35 -7.31
C ASN A 361 -22.89 44.36 -6.71
N PRO A 362 -22.53 45.44 -7.43
CA PRO A 362 -21.56 46.41 -6.94
C PRO A 362 -22.05 47.23 -5.74
N ASP A 363 -23.37 47.31 -5.52
CA ASP A 363 -23.97 48.11 -4.44
C ASP A 363 -23.93 47.35 -3.11
N THR A 364 -24.22 46.03 -3.13
CA THR A 364 -24.17 45.17 -1.95
C THR A 364 -22.82 44.49 -1.76
N ARG A 365 -22.00 44.45 -2.81
CA ARG A 365 -20.75 43.69 -2.89
C ARG A 365 -20.97 42.18 -2.69
N GLU A 366 -22.04 41.66 -3.29
CA GLU A 366 -22.43 40.24 -3.25
C GLU A 366 -22.51 39.63 -4.65
#